data_AF-A0A3D0NZK2-F1
#
_entry.id   AF-A0A3D0NZK2-F1
#
_cell.length_a   1.000
_cell.length_b   1.000
_cell.length_c   1.000
_cell.angle_alpha   90.00
_cell.angle_beta   90.00
_cell.angle_gamma   90.00
#
_symmetry.space_group_name_H-M   'P 1'
#
loop_
_entity.id
_entity.type
_entity.pdbx_description
1 polymer ?
#
loop_
_entity_poly.entity_id
_entity_poly.type
_entity_poly.pdbx_seq_one_letter_code
_entity_poly.pdbx_strand_id
1 'polypeptide(L)'
;QFPVKKGRQNTAVCGSSSGGLECFYIAMSHPDIFGACGAFSPVFHFYFKNDLEAWVRSKIKDEMPLMYLYVGGGDEQERSLVDNVEWMYQLLEDCYPNKDTRLKKAYDDDMPHNECAWEAYFPEFLHWFLTGQ
;
A
#
# COMPACT_ATOMS: atom_id res chain seq x y z
N GLN A 1 -16.27 -16.28 -18.79
CA GLN A 1 -15.67 -14.94 -18.64
C GLN A 1 -16.70 -14.06 -17.95
N PHE A 2 -16.29 -13.23 -16.99
CA PHE A 2 -17.17 -12.27 -16.33
C PHE A 2 -17.05 -10.89 -16.99
N PRO A 3 -18.15 -10.11 -17.11
CA PRO A 3 -18.07 -8.73 -17.57
C PRO A 3 -17.39 -7.86 -16.51
N VAL A 4 -16.19 -7.37 -16.83
CA VAL A 4 -15.39 -6.51 -15.94
C VAL A 4 -15.06 -5.20 -16.64
N LYS A 5 -15.06 -4.09 -15.88
CA LYS A 5 -14.54 -2.81 -16.38
C LYS A 5 -13.03 -2.97 -16.64
N LYS A 6 -12.54 -2.35 -17.72
CA LYS A 6 -11.14 -2.43 -18.14
C LYS A 6 -10.39 -1.13 -17.83
N GLY A 7 -9.07 -1.19 -17.88
CA GLY A 7 -8.18 -0.04 -17.67
C GLY A 7 -7.85 0.15 -16.19
N ARG A 8 -6.67 0.73 -15.93
CA ARG A 8 -6.08 0.86 -14.60
C ARG A 8 -6.97 1.56 -13.58
N GLN A 9 -7.75 2.54 -14.00
CA GLN A 9 -8.69 3.27 -13.15
C GLN A 9 -9.81 2.39 -12.58
N ASN A 10 -10.00 1.17 -13.13
CA ASN A 10 -10.96 0.18 -12.65
C ASN A 10 -10.28 -1.07 -12.08
N THR A 11 -8.96 -1.04 -11.88
CA THR A 11 -8.17 -2.19 -11.42
C THR A 11 -7.35 -1.81 -10.21
N ALA A 12 -7.59 -2.49 -9.09
CA ALA A 12 -6.80 -2.39 -7.87
C ALA A 12 -6.15 -3.73 -7.52
N VAL A 13 -5.07 -3.67 -6.76
CA VAL A 13 -4.42 -4.84 -6.15
C VAL A 13 -4.28 -4.60 -4.65
N CYS A 14 -4.57 -5.60 -3.82
CA CYS A 14 -4.43 -5.43 -2.38
C CYS A 14 -4.17 -6.76 -1.68
N GLY A 15 -3.49 -6.67 -0.54
CA GLY A 15 -3.11 -7.83 0.25
C GLY A 15 -2.55 -7.41 1.60
N SER A 16 -2.42 -8.38 2.49
CA SER A 16 -1.91 -8.18 3.84
C SER A 16 -0.61 -8.92 4.10
N SER A 17 0.19 -8.47 5.07
CA SER A 17 1.45 -9.13 5.47
C SER A 17 2.39 -9.31 4.27
N SER A 18 2.81 -10.53 3.95
CA SER A 18 3.58 -10.84 2.73
C SER A 18 2.83 -10.52 1.44
N GLY A 19 1.51 -10.70 1.42
CA GLY A 19 0.66 -10.29 0.31
C GLY A 19 0.60 -8.77 0.17
N GLY A 20 0.70 -8.01 1.26
CA GLY A 20 0.79 -6.54 1.23
C GLY A 20 2.08 -6.07 0.58
N LEU A 21 3.20 -6.72 0.93
CA LEU A 21 4.49 -6.51 0.27
C LEU A 21 4.41 -6.85 -1.23
N GLU A 22 3.85 -8.01 -1.58
CA GLU A 22 3.69 -8.41 -2.99
C GLU A 22 2.84 -7.40 -3.79
N CYS A 23 1.70 -6.98 -3.25
CA CYS A 23 0.81 -6.02 -3.90
C CYS A 23 1.49 -4.67 -4.13
N PHE A 24 2.27 -4.18 -3.16
CA PHE A 24 3.09 -2.98 -3.31
C PHE A 24 4.05 -3.12 -4.49
N TYR A 25 4.75 -4.25 -4.59
CA TYR A 25 5.68 -4.51 -5.69
C TYR A 25 4.99 -4.57 -7.05
N ILE A 26 3.84 -5.24 -7.13
CA ILE A 26 3.01 -5.34 -8.34
C ILE A 26 2.60 -3.95 -8.80
N ALA A 27 2.04 -3.13 -7.89
CA ALA A 27 1.51 -1.81 -8.24
C ALA A 27 2.61 -0.83 -8.68
N MET A 28 3.75 -0.83 -8.00
CA MET A 28 4.92 0.01 -8.37
C MET A 28 5.55 -0.43 -9.70
N SER A 29 5.51 -1.74 -10.01
CA SER A 29 6.09 -2.28 -11.25
C SER A 29 5.16 -2.13 -12.46
N HIS A 30 3.85 -2.20 -12.23
CA HIS A 30 2.82 -2.17 -13.27
C HIS A 30 1.80 -1.05 -13.05
N PRO A 31 2.24 0.22 -12.92
CA PRO A 31 1.32 1.34 -12.74
C PRO A 31 0.40 1.54 -13.94
N ASP A 32 0.77 1.02 -15.13
CA ASP A 32 -0.06 1.00 -16.34
C ASP A 32 -1.25 0.04 -16.26
N ILE A 33 -1.20 -0.97 -15.37
CA ILE A 33 -2.26 -1.97 -15.17
C ILE A 33 -3.08 -1.66 -13.93
N PHE A 34 -2.43 -1.25 -12.83
CA PHE A 34 -3.08 -1.00 -11.55
C PHE A 34 -3.21 0.50 -11.29
N GLY A 35 -4.43 0.94 -10.97
CA GLY A 35 -4.72 2.32 -10.59
C GLY A 35 -4.70 2.54 -9.08
N ALA A 36 -4.76 1.48 -8.28
CA ALA A 36 -4.69 1.55 -6.83
C ALA A 36 -4.03 0.32 -6.20
N CYS A 37 -3.40 0.52 -5.05
CA CYS A 37 -2.79 -0.50 -4.21
C CYS A 37 -3.23 -0.34 -2.75
N GLY A 38 -3.71 -1.41 -2.14
CA GLY A 38 -3.97 -1.49 -0.71
C GLY A 38 -3.01 -2.47 -0.04
N ALA A 39 -2.02 -1.96 0.66
CA ALA A 39 -1.04 -2.78 1.37
C ALA A 39 -1.28 -2.69 2.88
N PHE A 40 -1.75 -3.80 3.47
CA PHE A 40 -2.10 -3.89 4.88
C PHE A 40 -0.99 -4.61 5.64
N SER A 41 -0.41 -3.96 6.65
CA SER A 41 0.70 -4.49 7.46
C SER A 41 1.85 -5.08 6.61
N PRO A 42 2.34 -4.40 5.56
CA PRO A 42 3.30 -4.99 4.63
C PRO A 42 4.67 -5.24 5.29
N VAL A 43 5.22 -6.44 5.06
CA VAL A 43 6.49 -6.90 5.67
C VAL A 43 7.74 -6.38 4.94
N PHE A 44 7.88 -5.04 4.82
CA PHE A 44 9.03 -4.41 4.12
C PHE A 44 10.40 -4.80 4.67
N HIS A 45 10.48 -5.21 5.95
CA HIS A 45 11.72 -5.60 6.61
C HIS A 45 12.38 -6.87 6.04
N PHE A 46 11.74 -7.56 5.08
CA PHE A 46 12.37 -8.64 4.32
C PHE A 46 13.48 -8.16 3.37
N TYR A 47 13.56 -6.85 3.11
CA TYR A 47 14.60 -6.25 2.28
C TYR A 47 15.38 -5.17 3.04
N PHE A 48 16.62 -4.94 2.63
CA PHE A 48 17.40 -3.84 3.17
C PHE A 48 16.84 -2.50 2.68
N LYS A 49 16.73 -1.53 3.60
CA LYS A 49 16.16 -0.20 3.32
C LYS A 49 16.82 0.50 2.13
N ASN A 50 18.14 0.42 1.99
CA ASN A 50 18.86 1.06 0.89
C ASN A 50 18.49 0.46 -0.48
N ASP A 51 18.39 -0.86 -0.57
CA ASP A 51 18.03 -1.55 -1.81
C ASP A 51 16.58 -1.25 -2.19
N LEU A 52 15.69 -1.25 -1.18
CA LEU A 52 14.28 -0.97 -1.36
C LEU A 52 14.05 0.51 -1.74
N GLU A 53 14.79 1.46 -1.16
CA GLU A 53 14.74 2.87 -1.54
C GLU A 53 15.18 3.09 -2.99
N ALA A 54 16.36 2.56 -3.36
CA ALA A 54 16.87 2.65 -4.72
C ALA A 54 15.86 2.06 -5.73
N TRP A 55 15.26 0.93 -5.37
CA TRP A 55 14.23 0.30 -6.17
C TRP A 55 12.98 1.16 -6.29
N VAL A 56 12.40 1.67 -5.19
CA VAL A 56 11.21 2.53 -5.21
C VAL A 56 11.43 3.75 -6.10
N ARG A 57 12.55 4.46 -5.91
CA ARG A 57 12.89 5.64 -6.71
C ARG A 57 13.03 5.31 -8.20
N SER A 58 13.55 4.12 -8.54
CA SER A 58 13.64 3.67 -9.93
C SER A 58 12.29 3.35 -10.59
N LYS A 59 11.22 3.17 -9.80
CA LYS A 59 9.88 2.82 -10.28
C LYS A 59 8.95 4.01 -10.42
N ILE A 60 9.30 5.16 -9.84
CA ILE A 60 8.48 6.37 -9.95
C ILE A 60 8.30 6.78 -11.42
N LYS A 61 7.05 7.04 -11.79
CA LYS A 61 6.61 7.57 -13.09
C LYS A 61 5.62 8.71 -12.83
N ASP A 62 5.24 9.47 -13.87
CA ASP A 62 4.26 10.56 -13.71
C ASP A 62 2.88 10.07 -13.23
N GLU A 63 2.49 8.86 -13.65
CA GLU A 63 1.17 8.27 -13.42
C GLU A 63 1.18 7.11 -12.41
N MET A 64 1.61 7.36 -11.18
CA MET A 64 1.60 6.32 -10.15
C MET A 64 0.19 5.99 -9.62
N PRO A 65 -0.08 4.74 -9.16
CA PRO A 65 -1.38 4.35 -8.59
C PRO A 65 -1.69 5.09 -7.28
N LEU A 66 -2.95 5.08 -6.85
CA LEU A 66 -3.28 5.37 -5.45
C LEU A 66 -2.57 4.34 -4.56
N MET A 67 -1.91 4.79 -3.50
CA MET A 67 -1.18 3.93 -2.57
C MET A 67 -1.75 4.11 -1.17
N TYR A 68 -2.38 3.05 -0.67
CA TYR A 68 -2.90 2.97 0.69
C TYR A 68 -2.00 2.04 1.51
N LEU A 69 -1.38 2.57 2.56
CA LEU A 69 -0.61 1.79 3.52
C LEU A 69 -1.36 1.74 4.86
N TYR A 70 -1.54 0.55 5.40
CA TYR A 70 -2.07 0.36 6.75
C TYR A 70 -1.05 -0.36 7.62
N VAL A 71 -0.95 0.01 8.88
CA VAL A 71 -0.25 -0.74 9.93
C VAL A 71 -0.89 -0.42 11.28
N GLY A 72 -0.99 -1.39 12.17
CA GLY A 72 -1.51 -1.22 13.52
C GLY A 72 -0.43 -1.23 14.62
N GLY A 73 -0.86 -1.41 15.87
CA GLY A 73 0.02 -1.48 17.05
C GLY A 73 -0.42 -2.49 18.12
N GLY A 74 -1.43 -3.32 17.85
CA GLY A 74 -2.13 -4.12 18.87
C GLY A 74 -1.34 -5.31 19.44
N ASP A 75 -0.32 -5.79 18.73
CA ASP A 75 0.55 -6.88 19.20
C ASP A 75 2.03 -6.65 18.84
N GLU A 76 2.91 -7.52 19.33
CA GLU A 76 4.36 -7.41 19.11
C GLU A 76 4.74 -7.53 17.63
N GLN A 77 4.03 -8.40 16.88
CA GLN A 77 4.31 -8.62 15.48
C GLN A 77 3.97 -7.38 14.66
N GLU A 78 2.79 -6.79 14.85
CA GLU A 78 2.36 -5.60 14.14
C GLU A 78 3.24 -4.39 14.49
N ARG A 79 3.54 -4.18 15.79
CA ARG A 79 4.43 -3.10 16.24
C ARG A 79 5.81 -3.17 15.60
N SER A 80 6.33 -4.38 15.33
CA SER A 80 7.62 -4.56 14.64
C SER A 80 7.63 -4.03 13.20
N LEU A 81 6.45 -3.83 12.59
CA LEU A 81 6.30 -3.36 11.22
C LEU A 81 6.20 -1.83 11.13
N VAL A 82 5.72 -1.17 12.19
CA VAL A 82 5.41 0.27 12.22
C VAL A 82 6.58 1.10 11.67
N ASP A 83 7.78 0.93 12.21
CA ASP A 83 8.97 1.70 11.79
C ASP A 83 9.30 1.54 10.30
N ASN A 84 9.04 0.37 9.71
CA ASN A 84 9.32 0.12 8.30
C ASN A 84 8.21 0.63 7.39
N VAL A 85 6.95 0.55 7.82
CA VAL A 85 5.82 1.11 7.08
C VAL A 85 5.86 2.64 7.11
N GLU A 86 6.18 3.23 8.26
CA GLU A 86 6.36 4.68 8.40
C GLU A 86 7.51 5.20 7.53
N TRP A 87 8.67 4.53 7.59
CA TRP A 87 9.80 4.87 6.72
C TRP A 87 9.43 4.79 5.23
N MET A 88 8.71 3.74 4.83
CA MET A 88 8.26 3.60 3.44
C MET A 88 7.31 4.73 3.05
N TYR A 89 6.35 5.05 3.91
CA TYR A 89 5.39 6.13 3.65
C TYR A 89 6.12 7.47 3.47
N GLN A 90 7.10 7.78 4.33
CA GLN A 90 7.92 8.99 4.20
C GLN A 90 8.73 9.02 2.91
N LEU A 91 9.32 7.88 2.51
CA LEU A 91 10.01 7.77 1.23
C LEU A 91 9.06 8.04 0.04
N LEU A 92 7.83 7.53 0.09
CA LEU A 92 6.83 7.83 -0.92
C LEU A 92 6.46 9.32 -0.88
N GLU A 93 6.24 9.92 0.28
CA GLU A 93 5.96 11.36 0.38
C GLU A 93 7.08 12.23 -0.21
N ASP A 94 8.32 11.76 -0.22
CA ASP A 94 9.44 12.46 -0.84
C ASP A 94 9.41 12.39 -2.38
N CYS A 95 9.07 11.24 -2.97
CA CYS A 95 9.26 10.99 -4.40
C CYS A 95 7.99 10.76 -5.23
N TYR A 96 6.82 10.57 -4.61
CA TYR A 96 5.59 10.22 -5.33
C TYR A 96 4.91 11.45 -5.95
N PRO A 97 4.49 11.40 -7.23
CA PRO A 97 3.80 12.52 -7.87
C PRO A 97 2.40 12.70 -7.26
N ASN A 98 1.96 13.96 -7.14
CA ASN A 98 0.62 14.31 -6.63
C ASN A 98 0.28 13.64 -5.28
N LYS A 99 1.28 13.48 -4.41
CA LYS A 99 1.21 12.71 -3.16
C LYS A 99 -0.02 13.02 -2.30
N ASP A 100 -0.42 14.29 -2.20
CA ASP A 100 -1.56 14.73 -1.39
C ASP A 100 -2.91 14.10 -1.81
N THR A 101 -2.99 13.59 -3.04
CA THR A 101 -4.19 12.94 -3.60
C THR A 101 -3.97 11.47 -3.92
N ARG A 102 -2.72 10.99 -3.86
CA ARG A 102 -2.34 9.62 -4.28
C ARG A 102 -1.78 8.76 -3.16
N LEU A 103 -1.40 9.34 -2.04
CA LEU A 103 -0.93 8.59 -0.88
C LEU A 103 -1.93 8.72 0.26
N LYS A 104 -2.19 7.59 0.91
CA LYS A 104 -2.97 7.54 2.14
C LYS A 104 -2.35 6.52 3.08
N LYS A 105 -2.33 6.85 4.37
CA LYS A 105 -1.90 5.96 5.43
C LYS A 105 -2.97 5.87 6.49
N ALA A 106 -3.19 4.67 7.03
CA ALA A 106 -4.00 4.42 8.21
C ALA A 106 -3.15 3.77 9.30
N TYR A 107 -3.44 4.15 10.55
CA TYR A 107 -2.80 3.61 11.74
C TYR A 107 -3.84 3.38 12.85
N ASP A 108 -3.73 2.25 13.55
CA ASP A 108 -4.55 1.92 14.71
C ASP A 108 -3.72 1.21 15.78
N ASP A 109 -3.51 1.88 16.92
CA ASP A 109 -2.67 1.39 18.00
C ASP A 109 -3.21 0.09 18.64
N ASP A 110 -4.52 -0.17 18.52
CA ASP A 110 -5.17 -1.31 19.16
C ASP A 110 -5.24 -2.55 18.25
N MET A 111 -4.94 -2.41 16.95
CA MET A 111 -5.17 -3.48 15.99
C MET A 111 -3.98 -4.44 15.83
N PRO A 112 -4.17 -5.76 16.02
CA PRO A 112 -3.12 -6.78 15.90
C PRO A 112 -2.81 -7.18 14.45
N HIS A 113 -1.78 -8.03 14.26
CA HIS A 113 -1.39 -8.58 12.96
C HIS A 113 -2.28 -9.76 12.53
N ASN A 114 -3.55 -9.49 12.16
CA ASN A 114 -4.48 -10.55 11.74
C ASN A 114 -5.60 -10.07 10.79
N GLU A 115 -6.39 -11.03 10.31
CA GLU A 115 -7.47 -10.81 9.36
C GLU A 115 -8.58 -9.90 9.88
N CYS A 116 -8.89 -9.94 11.18
CA CYS A 116 -9.92 -9.07 11.77
C CYS A 116 -9.53 -7.59 11.67
N ALA A 117 -8.24 -7.28 11.91
CA ALA A 117 -7.73 -5.92 11.75
C ALA A 117 -7.79 -5.46 10.28
N TRP A 118 -7.35 -6.30 9.34
CA TRP A 118 -7.36 -5.96 7.92
C TRP A 118 -8.79 -5.82 7.36
N GLU A 119 -9.72 -6.66 7.84
CA GLU A 119 -11.15 -6.55 7.51
C GLU A 119 -11.72 -5.18 7.92
N ALA A 120 -11.35 -4.66 9.09
CA ALA A 120 -11.83 -3.37 9.57
C ALA A 120 -11.41 -2.19 8.68
N TYR A 121 -10.21 -2.27 8.08
CA TYR A 121 -9.64 -1.21 7.25
C TYR A 121 -9.82 -1.40 5.74
N PHE A 122 -10.14 -2.60 5.29
CA PHE A 122 -10.38 -2.87 3.88
C PHE A 122 -11.50 -1.99 3.26
N PRO A 123 -12.65 -1.76 3.93
CA PRO A 123 -13.69 -0.87 3.41
C PRO A 123 -13.20 0.56 3.16
N GLU A 124 -12.29 1.09 3.99
CA GLU A 124 -11.75 2.43 3.81
C GLU A 124 -10.95 2.53 2.50
N PHE A 125 -10.02 1.59 2.28
CA PHE A 125 -9.26 1.50 1.03
C PHE A 125 -10.18 1.33 -0.18
N LEU A 126 -11.15 0.41 -0.08
CA LEU A 126 -12.07 0.12 -1.18
C LEU A 126 -12.92 1.34 -1.53
N HIS A 127 -13.41 2.06 -0.52
CA HIS A 127 -14.17 3.29 -0.72
C HIS A 127 -13.33 4.38 -1.37
N TRP A 128 -12.10 4.58 -0.90
CA TRP A 128 -11.16 5.55 -1.47
C TRP A 128 -10.90 5.26 -2.95
N PHE A 129 -10.62 4.00 -3.29
CA PHE A 129 -10.40 3.59 -4.68
C PHE A 129 -11.63 3.80 -5.56
N LEU A 130 -12.83 3.44 -5.09
CA LEU A 130 -14.04 3.50 -5.89
C LEU A 130 -14.59 4.92 -6.10
N THR A 131 -14.27 5.84 -5.19
CA THR A 131 -14.82 7.21 -5.22
C THR A 131 -13.79 8.25 -5.68
N GLY A 132 -12.49 7.97 -5.55
CA GLY A 132 -11.43 8.94 -5.81
C GLY A 132 -11.41 10.11 -4.82
N GLN A 133 -12.00 9.93 -3.62
CA GLN A 133 -12.06 10.90 -2.52
C GLN A 133 -11.32 10.40 -1.29
#